data_AF-A0A0B1S266-F1
#
_entry.id   AF-A0A0B1S266-F1
#
_cell.length_a   1.000
_cell.length_b   1.000
_cell.length_c   1.000
_cell.angle_alpha   90.00
_cell.angle_beta   90.00
_cell.angle_gamma   90.00
#
_symmetry.space_group_name_H-M   'P 1'
#
loop_
_entity.id
_entity.type
_entity.pdbx_description
1 polymer ?
#
loop_
_entity_poly.entity_id
_entity_poly.type
_entity_poly.pdbx_seq_one_letter_code
_entity_poly.pdbx_strand_id
1 'polypeptide(L)'
;VADIPDDEEHSKPNTIYSDGKKTTIIVSTEAGIELYQHWTDQAVSGLMAAFATDKLKTVGDVGKLAHKQCNKDAKTVTQHARCVVQLLEAEQKYQKWLKKSKLESEKSNHD
;
A
#
# COMPACT_ATOMS: atom_id res chain seq x y z
N VAL A 1 -3.43 -13.81 -58.11
CA VAL A 1 -3.68 -13.41 -56.71
C VAL A 1 -3.17 -14.58 -55.88
N ALA A 2 -2.09 -14.38 -55.13
CA ALA A 2 -1.55 -15.44 -54.28
C ALA A 2 -2.22 -15.30 -52.91
N ASP A 3 -2.83 -16.39 -52.45
CA ASP A 3 -3.40 -16.50 -51.11
C ASP A 3 -2.25 -16.33 -50.11
N ILE A 4 -2.29 -15.22 -49.36
CA ILE A 4 -1.45 -15.03 -48.19
C ILE A 4 -2.06 -15.96 -47.13
N PRO A 5 -1.32 -16.96 -46.62
CA PRO A 5 -1.82 -17.72 -45.48
C PRO A 5 -1.92 -16.75 -44.32
N ASP A 6 -3.16 -16.49 -43.88
CA ASP A 6 -3.45 -15.93 -42.57
C ASP A 6 -2.92 -16.91 -41.52
N ASP A 7 -1.63 -16.82 -41.21
CA ASP A 7 -1.07 -17.30 -39.95
C ASP A 7 -1.53 -16.35 -38.82
N GLU A 8 -2.86 -16.24 -38.65
CA GLU A 8 -3.46 -15.79 -37.40
C GLU A 8 -3.35 -16.92 -36.37
N GLU A 9 -2.11 -17.25 -35.99
CA GLU A 9 -1.88 -17.91 -34.70
C GLU A 9 -2.03 -16.84 -33.62
N HIS A 10 -3.28 -16.40 -33.40
CA HIS A 10 -3.66 -15.65 -32.22
C HIS A 10 -3.40 -16.55 -31.02
N SER A 11 -2.19 -16.41 -30.48
CA SER A 11 -1.68 -17.21 -29.40
C SER A 11 -2.68 -17.18 -28.25
N LYS A 12 -3.26 -18.34 -27.91
CA LYS A 12 -4.38 -18.42 -26.97
C LYS A 12 -3.96 -17.81 -25.62
N PRO A 13 -4.69 -16.82 -25.09
CA PRO A 13 -4.37 -16.25 -23.79
C PRO A 13 -4.39 -17.32 -22.69
N ASN A 14 -3.57 -17.13 -21.65
CA ASN A 14 -3.29 -18.06 -20.56
C ASN A 14 -2.49 -19.31 -20.95
N THR A 15 -1.75 -19.26 -22.06
CA THR A 15 -0.76 -20.31 -22.38
C THR A 15 0.60 -19.97 -21.80
N ILE A 16 1.26 -20.98 -21.24
CA ILE A 16 2.60 -20.90 -20.67
C ILE A 16 3.50 -21.79 -21.52
N TYR A 17 4.57 -21.22 -22.05
CA TYR A 17 5.61 -21.94 -22.78
C TYR A 17 6.97 -21.65 -22.15
N SER A 18 7.82 -22.66 -22.04
CA SER A 18 9.19 -22.50 -21.53
C SER A 18 10.16 -23.21 -22.46
N ASP A 19 11.20 -22.50 -22.90
CA ASP A 19 12.28 -23.05 -23.75
C ASP A 19 13.52 -23.46 -22.94
N GLY A 20 13.40 -23.50 -21.60
CA GLY A 20 14.50 -23.77 -20.67
C GLY A 20 15.41 -22.57 -20.39
N LYS A 21 15.28 -21.45 -21.10
CA LYS A 21 15.99 -20.18 -20.84
C LYS A 21 15.04 -19.05 -20.43
N LYS A 22 13.84 -19.02 -21.00
CA LYS A 22 12.77 -18.08 -20.69
C LYS A 22 11.45 -18.82 -20.57
N THR A 23 10.57 -18.28 -19.73
CA THR A 23 9.17 -18.67 -19.68
C THR A 23 8.35 -17.52 -20.25
N THR A 24 7.60 -17.80 -21.31
CA THR A 24 6.68 -16.87 -21.95
C THR A 24 5.26 -17.20 -21.51
N ILE A 25 4.60 -16.22 -20.90
CA ILE A 25 3.19 -16.30 -20.52
C ILE A 25 2.44 -15.36 -21.44
N ILE A 26 1.48 -15.91 -22.18
CA ILE A 26 0.65 -15.16 -23.09
C ILE A 26 -0.56 -14.66 -22.31
N VAL A 27 -0.68 -13.34 -22.19
CA VAL A 27 -1.71 -12.67 -21.39
C VAL A 27 -2.52 -11.79 -22.33
N SER A 28 -3.85 -11.77 -22.19
CA SER A 28 -4.66 -10.80 -22.93
C SER A 28 -4.37 -9.38 -22.44
N THR A 29 -4.69 -8.37 -23.24
CA THR A 29 -4.53 -6.97 -22.83
C THR A 29 -5.26 -6.67 -21.52
N GLU A 30 -6.48 -7.20 -21.35
CA GLU A 30 -7.33 -7.00 -20.17
C GLU A 30 -6.69 -7.63 -18.93
N ALA A 31 -6.29 -8.89 -19.02
CA ALA A 31 -5.60 -9.58 -17.92
C ALA A 31 -4.26 -8.92 -17.59
N GLY A 32 -3.56 -8.36 -18.58
CA GLY A 32 -2.35 -7.57 -18.38
C GLY A 32 -2.61 -6.28 -17.60
N ILE A 33 -3.70 -5.58 -17.90
CA ILE A 33 -4.13 -4.38 -17.17
C ILE A 33 -4.52 -4.72 -15.73
N GLU A 34 -5.31 -5.77 -15.50
CA GLU A 34 -5.70 -6.21 -14.16
C GLU A 34 -4.48 -6.59 -13.33
N LEU A 35 -3.53 -7.33 -13.92
CA LEU A 35 -2.28 -7.68 -13.27
C LEU A 35 -1.49 -6.41 -12.91
N TYR A 36 -1.31 -5.50 -13.87
CA TYR A 36 -0.62 -4.23 -13.64
C TYR A 36 -1.25 -3.42 -12.48
N GLN A 37 -2.57 -3.29 -12.45
CA GLN A 37 -3.31 -2.63 -11.38
C GLN A 37 -3.05 -3.33 -10.04
N HIS A 38 -3.13 -4.66 -9.99
CA HIS A 38 -2.91 -5.43 -8.77
C HIS A 38 -1.50 -5.24 -8.19
N TRP A 39 -0.47 -5.30 -9.02
CA TRP A 39 0.91 -5.07 -8.58
C TRP A 39 1.15 -3.62 -8.15
N THR A 40 0.54 -2.66 -8.84
CA THR A 40 0.59 -1.23 -8.47
C THR A 40 -0.06 -1.00 -7.11
N ASP A 41 -1.24 -1.59 -6.89
CA ASP A 41 -1.96 -1.50 -5.61
C ASP A 41 -1.16 -2.10 -4.45
N GLN A 42 -0.50 -3.23 -4.68
CA GLN A 42 0.40 -3.85 -3.69
C GLN A 42 1.61 -2.95 -3.39
N ALA A 43 2.27 -2.40 -4.42
CA ALA A 43 3.43 -1.53 -4.25
C ALA A 43 3.07 -0.27 -3.44
N VAL A 44 1.95 0.37 -3.79
CA VAL A 44 1.44 1.55 -3.08
C VAL A 44 1.06 1.22 -1.63
N SER A 45 0.39 0.08 -1.40
CA SER A 45 0.04 -0.38 -0.04
C SER A 45 1.30 -0.68 0.79
N GLY A 46 2.34 -1.25 0.19
CA GLY A 46 3.63 -1.48 0.82
C GLY A 46 4.33 -0.18 1.25
N LEU A 47 4.32 0.84 0.38
CA LEU A 47 4.84 2.18 0.71
C LEU A 47 4.07 2.81 1.88
N MET A 48 2.73 2.74 1.86
CA MET A 48 1.89 3.23 2.95
C MET A 48 2.20 2.52 4.27
N ALA A 49 2.40 1.21 4.26
CA ALA A 49 2.75 0.44 5.45
C ALA A 49 4.13 0.82 6.01
N ALA A 50 5.13 1.04 5.14
CA ALA A 50 6.45 1.52 5.55
C ALA A 50 6.37 2.90 6.20
N PHE A 51 5.63 3.83 5.59
CA PHE A 51 5.40 5.16 6.15
C PHE A 51 4.64 5.12 7.49
N ALA A 52 3.58 4.32 7.58
CA ALA A 52 2.83 4.12 8.82
C ALA A 52 3.71 3.55 9.94
N THR A 53 4.60 2.60 9.61
CA THR A 53 5.56 2.02 10.56
C THR A 53 6.48 3.09 11.16
N ASP A 54 6.89 4.09 10.37
CA ASP A 54 7.66 5.21 10.89
C ASP A 54 6.84 6.07 11.86
N LYS A 55 5.59 6.41 11.48
CA LYS A 55 4.68 7.22 12.30
C LYS A 55 4.22 6.54 13.58
N LEU A 56 4.15 5.21 13.60
CA LEU A 56 3.82 4.45 14.80
C LEU A 56 4.84 4.60 15.93
N LYS A 57 6.08 5.02 15.63
CA LYS A 57 7.12 5.29 16.65
C LYS A 57 6.80 6.52 17.50
N THR A 58 6.02 7.45 16.96
CA THR A 58 5.78 8.79 17.52
C THR A 58 4.32 9.03 17.89
N VAL A 59 3.46 8.01 17.81
CA VAL A 59 2.07 8.08 18.29
C VAL A 59 1.92 7.37 19.64
N GLY A 60 0.94 7.79 20.44
CA GLY A 60 0.58 7.10 21.69
C GLY A 60 -0.05 5.72 21.46
N ASP A 61 -0.09 4.88 22.48
CA ASP A 61 -0.48 3.46 22.36
C ASP A 61 -1.92 3.26 21.88
N VAL A 62 -2.84 4.14 22.27
CA VAL A 62 -4.21 4.14 21.74
C VAL A 62 -4.23 4.33 20.22
N GLY A 63 -3.40 5.25 19.70
CA GLY A 63 -3.26 5.48 18.26
C GLY A 63 -2.63 4.29 17.53
N LYS A 64 -1.64 3.62 18.15
CA LYS A 64 -1.05 2.38 17.60
C LYS A 64 -2.10 1.28 17.47
N LEU A 65 -2.89 1.06 18.53
CA LEU A 65 -3.94 0.05 18.54
C LEU A 65 -5.02 0.35 17.50
N ALA A 66 -5.47 1.61 17.43
CA ALA A 66 -6.46 2.03 16.45
C ALA A 66 -5.98 1.81 15.01
N HIS A 67 -4.74 2.19 14.69
CA HIS A 67 -4.19 1.96 13.36
C HIS A 67 -4.04 0.47 13.04
N LYS A 68 -3.58 -0.36 14.00
CA LYS A 68 -3.47 -1.81 13.82
C LYS A 68 -4.82 -2.43 13.48
N GLN A 69 -5.89 -2.01 14.16
CA GLN A 69 -7.24 -2.48 13.89
C GLN A 69 -7.72 -2.02 12.51
N CYS A 70 -7.59 -0.74 12.18
CA CYS A 70 -7.95 -0.20 10.87
C CYS A 70 -7.26 -0.96 9.73
N ASN A 71 -5.94 -1.17 9.86
CA ASN A 71 -5.14 -1.83 8.83
C ASN A 71 -5.51 -3.32 8.64
N LYS A 72 -5.98 -4.00 9.70
CA LYS A 72 -6.46 -5.39 9.62
C LYS A 72 -7.75 -5.50 8.80
N ASP A 73 -8.62 -4.51 8.92
CA ASP A 73 -9.93 -4.49 8.27
C ASP A 73 -9.88 -3.96 6.83
N ALA A 74 -8.84 -3.20 6.49
CA ALA A 74 -8.61 -2.69 5.13
C ALA A 74 -8.32 -3.81 4.11
N LYS A 75 -8.94 -3.70 2.93
CA LYS A 75 -8.83 -4.60 1.78
C LYS A 75 -8.47 -3.91 0.47
N THR A 76 -8.55 -2.59 0.44
CA THR A 76 -8.25 -1.78 -0.75
C THR A 76 -7.24 -0.70 -0.43
N VAL A 77 -6.51 -0.24 -1.45
CA VAL A 77 -5.52 0.85 -1.32
C VAL A 77 -6.16 2.09 -0.68
N THR A 78 -7.38 2.44 -1.09
CA THR A 78 -8.12 3.57 -0.53
C THR A 78 -8.42 3.39 0.96
N GLN A 79 -8.73 2.17 1.40
CA GLN A 79 -8.95 1.89 2.82
C GLN A 79 -7.63 1.98 3.62
N HIS A 80 -6.54 1.42 3.09
CA HIS A 80 -5.22 1.57 3.71
C HIS A 80 -4.82 3.06 3.82
N ALA A 81 -5.05 3.86 2.78
CA ALA A 81 -4.79 5.30 2.81
C ALA A 81 -5.58 6.02 3.93
N ARG A 82 -6.87 5.68 4.12
CA ARG A 82 -7.68 6.22 5.22
C ARG A 82 -7.08 5.88 6.60
N CYS A 83 -6.60 4.66 6.79
CA CYS A 83 -5.93 4.25 8.02
C CYS A 83 -4.64 5.06 8.29
N VAL A 84 -3.88 5.37 7.24
CA VAL A 84 -2.68 6.23 7.35
C VAL A 84 -3.04 7.67 7.70
N VAL A 85 -4.09 8.23 7.08
CA VAL A 85 -4.56 9.60 7.41
C VAL A 85 -4.99 9.69 8.86
N GLN A 86 -5.78 8.73 9.36
CA GLN A 86 -6.18 8.69 10.76
C GLN A 86 -4.98 8.57 11.72
N LEU A 87 -3.96 7.79 11.35
CA LEU A 87 -2.72 7.69 12.11
C LEU A 87 -1.99 9.03 12.18
N LEU A 88 -1.88 9.76 11.07
CA LEU A 88 -1.24 11.08 11.03
C LEU A 88 -1.96 12.10 11.92
N GLU A 89 -3.29 12.10 11.91
CA GLU A 89 -4.07 12.97 12.80
C GLU A 89 -3.86 12.61 14.28
N ALA A 90 -3.81 11.32 14.59
CA ALA A 90 -3.56 10.83 15.95
C ALA A 90 -2.15 11.19 16.43
N GLU A 91 -1.13 10.98 15.58
CA GLU A 91 0.26 11.39 15.84
C GLU A 91 0.33 12.89 16.11
N GLN A 92 -0.26 13.72 15.25
CA GLN A 92 -0.22 15.18 15.40
C GLN A 92 -0.85 15.63 16.73
N LYS A 93 -2.00 15.05 17.11
CA LYS A 93 -2.67 15.35 18.39
C LYS A 93 -1.80 14.93 19.57
N TYR A 94 -1.23 13.73 19.52
CA TYR A 94 -0.37 13.20 20.58
C TYR A 94 0.90 14.04 20.77
N GLN A 95 1.55 14.43 19.68
CA GLN A 95 2.75 15.29 19.72
C GLN A 95 2.45 16.69 20.27
N LYS A 96 1.28 17.27 19.95
CA LYS A 96 0.83 18.53 20.55
C LYS A 96 0.62 18.39 22.06
N TRP A 97 0.00 17.30 22.49
CA TRP A 97 -0.20 17.01 23.92
C TRP A 97 1.14 16.87 24.66
N LEU A 98 2.09 16.08 24.14
CA LEU A 98 3.42 15.94 24.74
C LEU A 98 4.14 17.28 24.92
N LYS A 99 4.10 18.14 23.90
CA LYS A 99 4.70 19.49 23.97
C LYS A 99 4.05 20.35 25.07
N LYS A 100 2.71 20.31 25.16
CA LYS A 100 1.96 21.04 26.18
C LYS A 100 2.30 20.54 27.59
N SER A 101 2.27 19.22 27.80
CA SER A 101 2.59 18.62 29.10
C SER A 101 4.02 18.88 29.54
N LYS A 102 4.97 18.88 28.61
CA LYS A 102 6.36 19.26 28.90
C LYS A 102 6.45 20.72 29.39
N LEU A 103 5.81 21.65 28.67
CA LEU A 103 5.77 23.07 29.06
C LEU A 103 5.15 23.28 30.45
N GLU A 104 4.08 22.55 30.76
CA GLU A 104 3.41 22.60 32.07
C GLU A 104 4.32 22.07 33.19
N SER A 105 5.06 20.98 32.93
CA SER A 105 6.02 20.42 33.91
C SER A 105 7.21 21.34 34.17
N GLU A 106 7.68 22.06 33.15
CA GLU A 106 8.80 23.02 33.27
C GLU A 106 8.40 24.25 34.08
N LYS A 107 7.16 24.74 33.93
CA LYS A 107 6.63 25.84 34.75
C LYS A 107 6.52 25.46 36.22
N SER A 108 5.98 24.26 36.52
CA SER A 108 5.81 23.78 37.90
C SER A 108 7.14 23.53 38.64
N ASN A 109 8.26 23.37 37.93
CA ASN A 109 9.58 23.19 38.55
C ASN A 109 10.29 24.53 38.82
N HIS A 110 9.70 25.66 38.42
CA HIS A 110 10.26 27.00 38.59
C HIS A 110 9.47 27.86 39.60
N ASP A 111 8.33 27.37 40.08
CA ASP A 111 7.52 27.91 41.18
C ASP A 111 7.84 27.16 42.49
#